data_AF-A0A0A9YBN5-F1
#
_entry.id   AF-A0A0A9YBN5-F1
#
_cell.length_a   1.000
_cell.length_b   1.000
_cell.length_c   1.000
_cell.angle_alpha   90.00
_cell.angle_beta   90.00
_cell.angle_gamma   90.00
#
_symmetry.space_group_name_H-M   'P 1'
#
loop_
_entity.id
_entity.type
_entity.pdbx_description
1 polymer ?
#
loop_
_entity_poly.entity_id
_entity_poly.type
_entity_poly.pdbx_seq_one_letter_code
_entity_poly.pdbx_strand_id
1 'polypeptide(L)'
;MCTNDSHKMDPKTWAVPKSNTLMRSYFARTGRTPTVAQIRENLGSLIADALFASIPMELRECIGLEPKLKGPSESLWTSPSIQLTGKLKLSVLPSQRHAHAITHNAILEIGQDIEDIVNKLREEELHRKLEEQQKHFDQMLEQQVQSIRKKIIREFFVLSSFKMRELFNQMEADFNEEWKKRETYLLTEAEKERVEGIRLLEEAMKCELDNVTRLHEDKYTLSSSSSSTGRKPKLTICTIRELLNFRINGALYSKTLSKPKTLKYELK
;
A
#
# COMPACT_ATOMS: atom_id res chain seq x y z
N MET A 1 49.76 4.16 -47.80
CA MET A 1 49.83 4.53 -46.38
C MET A 1 50.90 5.60 -46.25
N CYS A 2 50.52 6.88 -46.12
CA CYS A 2 51.48 7.97 -45.94
C CYS A 2 51.68 8.16 -44.43
N THR A 3 52.88 7.87 -43.95
CA THR A 3 53.29 8.16 -42.58
C THR A 3 53.55 9.66 -42.47
N ASN A 4 52.69 10.36 -41.73
CA ASN A 4 52.93 11.73 -41.34
C ASN A 4 54.10 11.75 -40.35
N ASP A 5 55.31 12.00 -40.86
CA ASP A 5 56.44 12.44 -40.04
C ASP A 5 56.18 13.88 -39.59
N SER A 6 55.33 14.03 -38.57
CA SER A 6 55.18 15.30 -37.86
C SER A 6 56.55 15.67 -37.28
N HIS A 7 57.12 16.77 -37.77
CA HIS A 7 58.34 17.37 -37.27
C HIS A 7 58.34 17.42 -35.74
N LYS A 8 59.24 16.66 -35.10
CA LYS A 8 59.47 16.73 -33.66
C LYS A 8 60.06 18.10 -33.34
N MET A 9 59.22 19.03 -32.91
CA MET A 9 59.66 20.30 -32.34
C MET A 9 60.51 20.02 -31.09
N ASP A 10 61.67 20.69 -30.98
CA ASP A 10 62.60 20.49 -29.87
C ASP A 10 61.96 20.95 -28.54
N PRO A 11 61.74 20.04 -27.56
CA PRO A 11 61.12 20.36 -26.27
C PRO A 11 61.84 21.49 -25.50
N LYS A 12 63.12 21.75 -25.83
CA LYS A 12 63.92 22.81 -25.22
C LYS A 12 63.43 24.22 -25.56
N THR A 13 62.68 24.41 -26.66
CA THR A 13 62.17 25.74 -27.03
C THR A 13 61.05 26.25 -26.13
N TRP A 14 60.39 25.36 -25.37
CA TRP A 14 59.27 25.71 -24.47
C TRP A 14 59.55 25.45 -22.99
N ALA A 15 60.64 24.75 -22.66
CA ALA A 15 60.96 24.38 -21.29
C ALA A 15 61.45 25.60 -20.49
N VAL A 16 60.51 26.35 -19.94
CA VAL A 16 60.74 27.22 -18.78
C VAL A 16 61.33 26.34 -17.65
N PRO A 17 62.36 26.78 -16.90
CA PRO A 17 63.03 25.97 -15.90
C PRO A 17 62.05 25.29 -14.92
N LYS A 18 62.23 23.97 -14.73
CA LYS A 18 61.29 23.05 -14.05
C LYS A 18 60.97 23.41 -12.59
N SER A 19 61.78 24.23 -11.92
CA SER A 19 61.61 24.54 -10.49
C SER A 19 60.43 25.47 -10.19
N ASN A 20 60.08 26.40 -11.10
CA ASN A 20 59.09 27.45 -10.80
C ASN A 20 57.65 27.12 -11.20
N THR A 21 57.43 26.16 -12.10
CA THR A 21 56.06 25.74 -12.52
C THR A 21 55.29 25.09 -11.38
N LEU A 22 55.98 24.31 -10.54
CA LEU A 22 55.39 23.67 -9.35
C LEU A 22 55.00 24.69 -8.28
N MET A 23 55.84 25.72 -8.06
CA MET A 23 55.54 26.80 -7.13
C MET A 23 54.37 27.67 -7.61
N ARG A 24 54.35 28.05 -8.89
CA ARG A 24 53.23 28.80 -9.50
C ARG A 24 51.90 28.05 -9.41
N SER A 25 51.89 26.76 -9.75
CA SER A 25 50.67 25.94 -9.67
C SER A 25 50.20 25.74 -8.23
N TYR A 26 51.12 25.60 -7.27
CA TYR A 26 50.79 25.56 -5.85
C TYR A 26 50.16 26.88 -5.37
N PHE A 27 50.75 28.04 -5.70
CA PHE A 27 50.21 29.33 -5.28
C PHE A 27 48.89 29.70 -5.97
N ALA A 28 48.73 29.35 -7.25
CA ALA A 28 47.47 29.50 -7.97
C ALA A 28 46.35 28.64 -7.38
N ARG A 29 46.66 27.41 -6.96
CA ARG A 29 45.68 26.50 -6.34
C ARG A 29 45.33 26.88 -4.90
N THR A 30 46.25 27.52 -4.18
CA THR A 30 46.06 27.91 -2.77
C THR A 30 45.60 29.35 -2.58
N GLY A 31 45.57 30.17 -3.63
CA GLY A 31 45.13 31.58 -3.58
C GLY A 31 46.04 32.49 -2.75
N ARG A 32 47.27 32.06 -2.43
CA ARG A 32 48.15 32.75 -1.48
C ARG A 32 48.93 33.93 -2.08
N THR A 33 49.06 34.00 -3.40
CA THR A 33 49.71 35.14 -4.07
C THR A 33 48.77 35.72 -5.11
N PRO A 34 48.52 37.03 -5.11
CA PRO A 34 47.71 37.67 -6.14
C PRO A 34 48.42 37.60 -7.50
N THR A 35 47.65 37.37 -8.56
CA THR A 35 48.14 37.41 -9.94
C THR A 35 48.46 38.85 -10.37
N VAL A 36 49.31 39.02 -11.38
CA VAL A 36 49.65 40.36 -11.94
C VAL A 36 48.39 41.16 -12.29
N ALA A 37 47.37 40.50 -12.84
CA ALA A 37 46.09 41.13 -13.15
C ALA A 37 45.39 41.66 -11.89
N GLN A 38 45.29 40.85 -10.84
CA GLN A 38 44.69 41.24 -9.57
C GLN A 38 45.47 42.37 -8.89
N ILE A 39 46.80 42.39 -8.98
CA ILE A 39 47.62 43.47 -8.42
C ILE A 39 47.36 44.78 -9.18
N ARG A 40 47.30 44.73 -10.52
CA ARG A 40 47.02 45.91 -11.36
C ARG A 40 45.60 46.43 -11.17
N GLU A 41 44.63 45.55 -11.00
CA GLU A 41 43.23 45.91 -10.75
C GLU A 41 43.05 46.61 -9.40
N ASN A 42 43.76 46.15 -8.35
CA ASN A 42 43.63 46.70 -7.00
C ASN A 42 44.48 47.96 -6.75
N LEU A 43 45.68 48.06 -7.34
CA LEU A 43 46.61 49.18 -7.09
C LEU A 43 46.62 50.24 -8.21
N GLY A 44 46.06 49.92 -9.38
CA GLY A 44 46.23 50.73 -10.58
C GLY A 44 47.60 50.52 -11.25
N SER A 45 47.68 50.85 -12.54
CA SER A 45 48.85 50.54 -13.39
C SER A 45 50.16 51.13 -12.85
N LEU A 46 50.16 52.41 -12.49
CA LEU A 46 51.37 53.15 -12.08
C LEU A 46 51.97 52.62 -10.77
N ILE A 47 51.13 52.34 -9.76
CA ILE A 47 51.58 51.84 -8.47
C ILE A 47 51.98 50.37 -8.58
N ALA A 48 51.25 49.58 -9.36
CA ALA A 48 51.62 48.20 -9.66
C ALA A 48 52.98 48.13 -10.35
N ASP A 49 53.28 49.03 -11.30
CA ASP A 49 54.57 49.06 -11.99
C ASP A 49 55.74 49.43 -11.07
N ALA A 50 55.54 50.41 -10.17
CA ALA A 50 56.53 50.74 -9.14
C ALA A 50 56.77 49.59 -8.16
N LEU A 51 55.69 48.90 -7.75
CA LEU A 51 55.76 47.72 -6.91
C LEU A 51 56.53 46.60 -7.62
N PHE A 52 56.19 46.28 -8.86
CA PHE A 52 56.87 45.25 -9.66
C PHE A 52 58.36 45.55 -9.85
N ALA A 53 58.73 46.83 -10.00
CA ALA A 53 60.12 47.26 -10.08
C ALA A 53 60.89 47.06 -8.76
N SER A 54 60.21 47.07 -7.61
CA SER A 54 60.82 46.88 -6.29
C SER A 54 60.92 45.42 -5.84
N ILE A 55 60.20 44.49 -6.49
CA ILE A 55 60.18 43.07 -6.11
C ILE A 55 61.50 42.37 -6.52
N PRO A 56 62.12 41.54 -5.66
CA PRO A 56 63.28 40.71 -6.00
C PRO A 56 63.00 39.74 -7.16
N MET A 57 64.04 39.42 -7.94
CA MET A 57 63.92 38.66 -9.19
C MET A 57 63.28 37.28 -8.99
N GLU A 58 63.59 36.62 -7.88
CA GLU A 58 63.09 35.30 -7.47
C GLU A 58 61.57 35.31 -7.24
N LEU A 59 61.04 36.44 -6.76
CA LEU A 59 59.61 36.63 -6.50
C LEU A 59 58.86 37.07 -7.76
N ARG A 60 59.51 37.78 -8.69
CA ARG A 60 58.92 38.13 -10.01
C ARG A 60 58.58 36.88 -10.81
N GLU A 61 59.41 35.84 -10.71
CA GLU A 61 59.12 34.54 -11.29
C GLU A 61 57.99 33.79 -10.59
N CYS A 62 57.71 34.03 -9.31
CA CYS A 62 56.59 33.39 -8.62
C CYS A 62 55.23 33.99 -9.01
N ILE A 63 55.18 35.30 -9.18
CA ILE A 63 53.94 36.04 -9.52
C ILE A 63 53.64 36.11 -11.03
N GLY A 64 54.53 35.57 -11.88
CA GLY A 64 54.31 35.54 -13.32
C GLY A 64 54.81 36.73 -14.10
N LEU A 65 55.66 37.59 -13.51
CA LEU A 65 56.22 38.76 -14.18
C LEU A 65 57.38 38.42 -15.14
N GLU A 66 58.16 37.39 -14.81
CA GLU A 66 59.24 36.88 -15.66
C GLU A 66 59.23 35.35 -15.77
N PRO A 67 59.73 34.75 -16.86
CA PRO A 67 60.10 35.42 -18.11
C PRO A 67 58.85 35.98 -18.80
N LYS A 68 58.98 37.18 -19.39
CA LYS A 68 57.93 37.70 -20.28
C LYS A 68 57.70 36.66 -21.37
N LEU A 69 56.43 36.30 -21.61
CA LEU A 69 56.08 35.45 -22.75
C LEU A 69 56.73 36.08 -23.99
N LYS A 70 57.70 35.40 -24.58
CA LYS A 70 58.19 35.78 -25.89
C LYS A 70 56.98 35.65 -26.80
N GLY A 71 56.49 36.79 -27.30
CA GLY A 71 55.55 36.77 -28.41
C GLY A 71 56.16 35.97 -29.57
N PRO A 72 55.37 35.62 -30.60
CA PRO A 72 55.94 35.02 -31.80
C PRO A 72 57.12 35.89 -32.23
N SER A 73 58.34 35.35 -32.15
CA SER A 73 59.50 36.00 -32.74
C SER A 73 59.16 36.34 -34.18
N GLU A 74 59.72 37.42 -34.74
CA GLU A 74 59.38 37.99 -36.05
C GLU A 74 59.28 36.98 -37.23
N SER A 75 59.74 35.74 -37.04
CA SER A 75 59.42 34.61 -37.90
C SER A 75 58.01 34.03 -37.63
N LEU A 76 56.99 34.55 -38.32
CA LEU A 76 55.82 33.73 -38.65
C LEU A 76 56.33 32.45 -39.34
N TRP A 77 55.88 31.28 -38.89
CA TRP A 77 56.28 30.02 -39.52
C TRP A 77 55.90 30.07 -41.00
N THR A 78 56.92 29.96 -41.85
CA THR A 78 56.79 29.97 -43.30
C THR A 78 57.25 28.63 -43.82
N SER A 79 56.48 28.04 -44.74
CA SER A 79 56.87 26.78 -45.38
C SER A 79 58.27 26.92 -46.02
N PRO A 80 59.16 25.89 -45.95
CA PRO A 80 60.51 25.94 -46.53
C PRO A 80 60.54 26.36 -48.00
N SER A 81 59.51 25.99 -48.77
CA SER A 81 59.33 26.37 -50.17
C SER A 81 59.04 27.88 -50.37
N ILE A 82 58.39 28.53 -49.41
CA ILE A 82 58.12 29.98 -49.40
C ILE A 82 59.37 30.76 -48.94
N GLN A 83 60.13 30.20 -47.98
CA GLN A 83 61.41 30.76 -47.56
C GLN A 83 62.42 30.81 -48.70
N LEU A 84 62.49 29.76 -49.53
CA LEU A 84 63.38 29.66 -50.69
C LEU A 84 63.05 30.65 -51.81
N THR A 85 61.79 31.05 -51.96
CA THR A 85 61.34 31.95 -53.04
C THR A 85 61.28 33.43 -52.62
N GLY A 86 61.45 33.73 -51.33
CA GLY A 86 61.53 35.10 -50.79
C GLY A 86 60.27 35.95 -50.98
N LYS A 87 59.19 35.38 -51.49
CA LYS A 87 57.92 36.06 -51.76
C LYS A 87 56.81 35.31 -51.04
N LEU A 88 56.49 35.78 -49.84
CA LEU A 88 55.26 35.40 -49.14
C LEU A 88 54.07 35.96 -49.92
N LYS A 89 53.65 35.24 -50.97
CA LYS A 89 52.38 35.53 -51.63
C LYS A 89 51.30 34.78 -50.86
N LEU A 90 50.56 35.50 -50.01
CA LEU A 90 49.27 34.99 -49.52
C LEU A 90 48.46 34.63 -50.76
N SER A 91 48.12 33.35 -50.92
CA SER A 91 47.32 32.90 -52.06
C SER A 91 46.01 33.67 -52.04
N VAL A 92 45.77 34.46 -53.09
CA VAL A 92 44.48 35.15 -53.27
C VAL A 92 43.41 34.07 -53.30
N LEU A 93 42.38 34.24 -52.48
CA LEU A 93 41.28 33.29 -52.41
C LEU A 93 40.73 33.02 -53.83
N PRO A 94 40.60 31.75 -54.24
CA PRO A 94 40.35 31.39 -55.63
C PRO A 94 38.98 31.86 -56.14
N SER A 95 38.05 32.23 -55.25
CA SER A 95 36.85 32.94 -55.66
C SER A 95 36.35 33.90 -54.59
N GLN A 96 35.64 34.94 -55.05
CA GLN A 96 34.99 35.92 -54.20
C GLN A 96 33.93 35.31 -53.28
N ARG A 97 33.36 34.16 -53.66
CA ARG A 97 32.45 33.38 -52.80
C ARG A 97 33.17 32.82 -51.58
N HIS A 98 34.41 32.35 -51.73
CA HIS A 98 35.23 31.89 -50.60
C HIS A 98 35.69 33.07 -49.75
N ALA A 99 36.02 34.22 -50.36
CA ALA A 99 36.32 35.44 -49.61
C ALA A 99 35.12 35.93 -48.79
N HIS A 100 33.90 35.89 -49.35
CA HIS A 100 32.68 36.20 -48.61
C HIS A 100 32.34 35.16 -47.53
N ALA A 101 32.56 33.87 -47.77
CA ALA A 101 32.34 32.84 -46.76
C ALA A 101 33.23 32.98 -45.51
N ILE A 102 34.40 33.62 -45.64
CA ILE A 102 35.32 33.89 -44.53
C ILE A 102 35.08 35.28 -43.91
N THR A 103 34.13 36.06 -44.45
CA THR A 103 33.74 37.31 -43.78
C THR A 103 33.06 37.01 -42.46
N HIS A 104 33.30 37.88 -41.47
CA HIS A 104 32.70 37.79 -40.15
C HIS A 104 31.17 37.61 -40.21
N ASN A 105 30.50 38.30 -41.13
CA ASN A 105 29.04 38.20 -41.30
C ASN A 105 28.58 36.81 -41.77
N ALA A 106 29.25 36.22 -42.77
CA ALA A 106 28.89 34.88 -43.24
C ALA A 106 29.16 33.80 -42.17
N ILE A 107 30.21 33.97 -41.36
CA ILE A 107 30.49 33.08 -40.22
C ILE A 107 29.38 33.21 -39.16
N LEU A 108 28.91 34.42 -38.88
CA LEU A 108 27.79 34.63 -37.95
C LEU A 108 26.48 34.02 -38.47
N GLU A 109 26.17 34.17 -39.75
CA GLU A 109 24.97 33.57 -40.37
C GLU A 109 24.99 32.04 -40.24
N ILE A 110 26.12 31.41 -40.56
CA ILE A 110 26.30 29.95 -40.38
C ILE A 110 26.19 29.56 -38.91
N GLY A 111 26.75 30.37 -38.00
CA GLY A 111 26.63 30.16 -36.56
C GLY A 111 25.18 30.17 -36.08
N GLN A 112 24.39 31.13 -36.56
CA GLN A 112 22.97 31.25 -36.25
C GLN A 112 22.17 30.05 -36.77
N ASP A 113 22.40 29.64 -38.02
CA ASP A 113 21.71 28.48 -38.60
C ASP A 113 21.98 27.19 -37.79
N ILE A 114 23.24 27.00 -37.36
CA ILE A 114 23.62 25.86 -36.53
C ILE A 114 22.97 25.96 -35.15
N GLU A 115 22.98 27.15 -34.53
CA GLU A 115 22.37 27.37 -33.22
C GLU A 115 20.86 27.10 -33.25
N ASP A 116 20.15 27.55 -34.28
CA ASP A 116 18.73 27.30 -34.45
C ASP A 116 18.41 25.80 -34.59
N ILE A 117 19.25 25.05 -35.33
CA ILE A 117 19.11 23.58 -35.45
C ILE A 117 19.33 22.91 -34.09
N VAL A 118 20.39 23.30 -33.38
CA VAL A 118 20.71 22.73 -32.06
C VAL A 118 19.60 23.03 -31.05
N ASN A 119 19.05 24.24 -31.07
CA ASN A 119 17.96 24.64 -30.19
C ASN A 119 16.69 23.84 -30.47
N LYS A 120 16.31 23.63 -31.73
CA LYS A 120 15.18 22.76 -32.09
C LYS A 120 15.36 21.33 -31.59
N LEU A 121 16.52 20.72 -31.84
CA LEU A 121 16.81 19.36 -31.36
C LEU A 121 16.77 19.28 -29.83
N ARG A 122 17.25 20.32 -29.14
CA ARG A 122 17.21 20.41 -27.68
C ARG A 122 15.77 20.50 -27.17
N GLU A 123 14.92 21.31 -27.78
CA GLU A 123 13.51 21.43 -27.43
C GLU A 123 12.75 20.13 -27.67
N GLU A 124 12.97 19.46 -28.80
CA GLU A 124 12.38 18.16 -29.11
C GLU A 124 12.79 17.09 -28.08
N GLU A 125 14.07 17.01 -27.72
CA GLU A 125 14.57 16.08 -26.71
C GLU A 125 14.01 16.40 -25.32
N LEU A 126 13.86 17.68 -24.98
CA LEU A 126 13.26 18.12 -23.73
C LEU A 126 11.79 17.68 -23.67
N HIS A 127 11.03 17.93 -24.74
CA HIS A 127 9.64 17.50 -24.85
C HIS A 127 9.48 15.99 -24.75
N ARG A 128 10.32 15.23 -25.45
CA ARG A 128 10.29 13.75 -25.39
C ARG A 128 10.52 13.26 -23.96
N LYS A 129 11.51 13.80 -23.25
CA LYS A 129 11.78 13.44 -21.85
C LYS A 129 10.64 13.82 -20.92
N LEU A 130 10.00 14.97 -21.15
CA LEU A 130 8.86 15.42 -20.36
C LEU A 130 7.67 14.45 -20.56
N GLU A 131 7.38 14.06 -21.80
CA GLU A 131 6.34 13.07 -22.10
C GLU A 131 6.64 11.69 -21.52
N GLU A 132 7.89 11.22 -21.58
CA GLU A 132 8.32 9.96 -20.98
C GLU A 132 8.14 9.98 -19.46
N GLN A 133 8.53 11.07 -18.80
CA GLN A 133 8.31 11.24 -17.36
C GLN A 133 6.83 11.29 -17.01
N GLN A 134 6.02 12.01 -17.78
CA GLN A 134 4.58 12.07 -17.56
C GLN A 134 3.93 10.70 -17.68
N LYS A 135 4.25 9.95 -18.75
CA LYS A 135 3.76 8.57 -18.93
C LYS A 135 4.16 7.65 -17.78
N HIS A 136 5.39 7.78 -17.29
CA HIS A 136 5.85 7.00 -16.14
C HIS A 136 5.07 7.35 -14.85
N PHE A 137 4.82 8.64 -14.60
CA PHE A 137 4.00 9.08 -13.48
C PHE A 137 2.56 8.58 -13.58
N ASP A 138 1.95 8.64 -14.76
CA ASP A 138 0.59 8.14 -15.00
C ASP A 138 0.50 6.63 -14.74
N GLN A 139 1.49 5.86 -15.18
CA GLN A 139 1.57 4.42 -14.90
C GLN A 139 1.72 4.13 -13.41
N MET A 140 2.56 4.88 -12.70
CA MET A 140 2.69 4.75 -11.25
C MET A 140 1.39 5.08 -10.52
N LEU A 141 0.70 6.15 -10.92
CA LEU A 141 -0.58 6.55 -10.35
C LEU A 141 -1.64 5.48 -10.57
N GLU A 142 -1.75 4.95 -11.79
CA GLU A 142 -2.68 3.88 -12.12
C GLU A 142 -2.42 2.63 -11.27
N GLN A 143 -1.15 2.23 -11.09
CA GLN A 143 -0.79 1.12 -10.21
C GLN A 143 -1.18 1.37 -8.75
N GLN A 144 -0.98 2.58 -8.24
CA GLN A 144 -1.37 2.96 -6.88
C GLN A 144 -2.90 2.90 -6.71
N VAL A 145 -3.65 3.48 -7.67
CA VAL A 145 -5.12 3.45 -7.68
C VAL A 145 -5.63 2.01 -7.71
N GLN A 146 -5.07 1.15 -8.56
CA GLN A 146 -5.43 -0.27 -8.60
C GLN A 146 -5.13 -0.99 -7.28
N SER A 147 -3.99 -0.69 -6.64
CA SER A 147 -3.64 -1.28 -5.35
C SER A 147 -4.62 -0.86 -4.25
N ILE A 148 -5.01 0.41 -4.21
CA ILE A 148 -5.98 0.96 -3.26
C ILE A 148 -7.36 0.34 -3.51
N ARG A 149 -7.80 0.27 -4.77
CA ARG A 149 -9.06 -0.36 -5.14
C ARG A 149 -9.14 -1.81 -4.67
N LYS A 150 -8.06 -2.58 -4.85
CA LYS A 150 -7.98 -3.97 -4.36
C LYS A 150 -8.06 -4.06 -2.83
N LYS A 151 -7.44 -3.12 -2.10
CA LYS A 151 -7.53 -3.06 -0.63
C LYS A 151 -8.96 -2.75 -0.18
N ILE A 152 -9.58 -1.71 -0.75
CA ILE A 152 -10.96 -1.32 -0.43
C ILE A 152 -11.94 -2.48 -0.67
N ILE A 153 -11.82 -3.19 -1.80
CA ILE A 153 -12.70 -4.34 -2.09
C ILE A 153 -12.54 -5.44 -1.02
N ARG A 154 -11.31 -5.73 -0.59
CA ARG A 154 -11.06 -6.74 0.45
C ARG A 154 -11.63 -6.32 1.79
N GLU A 155 -11.38 -5.08 2.21
CA GLU A 155 -11.90 -4.53 3.47
C GLU A 155 -13.43 -4.49 3.47
N PHE A 156 -14.03 -4.07 2.36
CA PHE A 156 -15.48 -4.09 2.18
C PHE A 156 -16.06 -5.49 2.31
N PHE A 157 -15.41 -6.51 1.71
CA PHE A 157 -15.86 -7.89 1.81
C PHE A 157 -15.77 -8.42 3.25
N VAL A 158 -14.66 -8.14 3.94
CA VAL A 158 -14.49 -8.52 5.36
C VAL A 158 -15.57 -7.87 6.21
N LEU A 159 -15.77 -6.56 6.09
CA LEU A 159 -16.78 -5.83 6.85
C LEU A 159 -18.20 -6.33 6.56
N SER A 160 -18.52 -6.55 5.29
CA SER A 160 -19.83 -7.08 4.87
C SER A 160 -20.06 -8.49 5.42
N SER A 161 -19.04 -9.35 5.38
CA SER A 161 -19.15 -10.71 5.93
C SER A 161 -19.34 -10.72 7.45
N PHE A 162 -18.68 -9.81 8.16
CA PHE A 162 -18.86 -9.62 9.59
C PHE A 162 -20.29 -9.15 9.90
N LYS A 163 -20.79 -8.16 9.15
CA LYS A 163 -22.15 -7.64 9.36
C LYS A 163 -23.23 -8.67 9.05
N MET A 164 -23.06 -9.46 7.99
CA MET A 164 -23.97 -10.56 7.67
C MET A 164 -23.99 -11.60 8.78
N ARG A 165 -22.83 -11.97 9.33
CA ARG A 165 -22.75 -12.91 10.46
C ARG A 165 -23.46 -12.37 11.70
N GLU A 166 -23.28 -11.10 12.01
CA GLU A 166 -23.98 -10.44 13.12
C GLU A 166 -25.50 -10.49 12.94
N LEU A 167 -26.00 -10.17 11.74
CA LEU A 167 -27.43 -10.26 11.41
C LEU A 167 -27.95 -11.69 11.50
N PHE A 168 -27.19 -12.68 11.02
CA PHE A 168 -27.58 -14.10 11.14
C PHE A 168 -27.67 -14.54 12.60
N ASN A 169 -26.70 -14.18 13.43
CA ASN A 169 -26.71 -14.50 14.85
C ASN A 169 -27.90 -13.85 15.57
N GLN A 170 -28.26 -12.62 15.20
CA GLN A 170 -29.43 -11.94 15.73
C GLN A 170 -30.72 -12.66 15.33
N MET A 171 -30.87 -12.98 14.04
CA MET A 171 -32.02 -13.71 13.54
C MET A 171 -32.16 -15.10 14.18
N GLU A 172 -31.04 -15.80 14.42
CA GLU A 172 -31.03 -17.08 15.13
C GLU A 172 -31.45 -16.93 16.59
N ALA A 173 -31.02 -15.86 17.28
CA ALA A 173 -31.44 -15.57 18.64
C ALA A 173 -32.95 -15.30 18.71
N ASP A 174 -33.47 -14.44 17.83
CA ASP A 174 -34.90 -14.10 17.74
C ASP A 174 -35.73 -15.34 17.44
N PHE A 175 -35.28 -16.19 16.50
CA PHE A 175 -35.94 -17.44 16.16
C PHE A 175 -36.00 -18.42 17.35
N ASN A 176 -34.89 -18.56 18.08
CA ASN A 176 -34.83 -19.43 19.26
C ASN A 176 -35.70 -18.91 20.41
N GLU A 177 -35.84 -17.59 20.55
CA GLU A 177 -36.73 -16.99 21.54
C GLU A 177 -38.20 -17.31 21.21
N GLU A 178 -38.63 -17.07 19.97
CA GLU A 178 -39.98 -17.40 19.50
C GLU A 178 -40.28 -18.89 19.59
N TRP A 179 -39.29 -19.74 19.26
CA TRP A 179 -39.40 -21.18 19.43
C TRP A 179 -39.68 -21.57 20.89
N LYS A 180 -38.91 -21.01 21.84
CA LYS A 180 -39.13 -21.24 23.29
C LYS A 180 -40.49 -20.74 23.76
N LYS A 181 -40.95 -19.57 23.29
CA LYS A 181 -42.30 -19.06 23.59
C LYS A 181 -43.38 -20.04 23.09
N ARG A 182 -43.21 -20.58 21.87
CA ARG A 182 -44.16 -21.55 21.32
C ARG A 182 -44.14 -22.87 22.07
N GLU A 183 -42.95 -23.37 22.41
CA GLU A 183 -42.77 -24.60 23.19
C GLU A 183 -43.43 -24.49 24.57
N THR A 184 -43.16 -23.40 25.29
CA THR A 184 -43.79 -23.13 26.60
C THR A 184 -45.31 -23.02 26.49
N TYR A 185 -45.82 -22.33 25.48
CA TYR A 185 -47.27 -22.28 25.21
C TYR A 185 -47.87 -23.68 25.03
N LEU A 186 -47.28 -24.51 24.16
CA LEU A 186 -47.77 -25.87 23.91
C LEU A 186 -47.71 -26.75 25.16
N LEU A 187 -46.65 -26.64 25.96
CA LEU A 187 -46.54 -27.36 27.23
C LEU A 187 -47.62 -26.91 28.22
N THR A 188 -47.88 -25.61 28.33
CA THR A 188 -48.95 -25.12 29.22
C THR A 188 -50.33 -25.57 28.76
N GLU A 189 -50.58 -25.63 27.45
CA GLU A 189 -51.86 -26.08 26.92
C GLU A 189 -52.06 -27.58 27.12
N ALA A 190 -51.03 -28.38 26.84
CA ALA A 190 -51.05 -29.83 27.11
C ALA A 190 -51.27 -30.13 28.60
N GLU A 191 -50.69 -29.33 29.49
CA GLU A 191 -50.90 -29.48 30.94
C GLU A 191 -52.35 -29.13 31.34
N LYS A 192 -52.94 -28.08 30.76
CA LYS A 192 -54.36 -27.76 30.99
C LYS A 192 -55.28 -28.89 30.50
N GLU A 193 -55.06 -29.40 29.30
CA GLU A 193 -55.83 -30.54 28.76
C GLU A 193 -55.68 -31.77 29.65
N ARG A 194 -54.47 -32.04 30.16
CA ARG A 194 -54.20 -33.15 31.10
C ARG A 194 -54.98 -32.97 32.40
N VAL A 195 -54.93 -31.78 33.01
CA VAL A 195 -55.65 -31.46 34.26
C VAL A 195 -57.15 -31.56 34.06
N GLU A 196 -57.68 -31.03 32.96
CA GLU A 196 -59.11 -31.11 32.63
C GLU A 196 -59.56 -32.55 32.39
N GLY A 197 -58.75 -33.35 31.69
CA GLY A 197 -59.01 -34.77 31.51
C GLY A 197 -59.04 -35.55 32.82
N ILE A 198 -58.15 -35.23 33.78
CA ILE A 198 -58.17 -35.81 35.12
C ILE A 198 -59.44 -35.40 35.87
N ARG A 199 -59.81 -34.11 35.84
CA ARG A 199 -61.02 -33.59 36.49
C ARG A 199 -62.28 -34.32 36.00
N LEU A 200 -62.43 -34.46 34.68
CA LEU A 200 -63.57 -35.18 34.09
C LEU A 200 -63.60 -36.66 34.48
N LEU A 201 -62.44 -37.31 34.56
CA LEU A 201 -62.33 -38.70 35.00
C LEU A 201 -62.72 -38.85 36.47
N GLU A 202 -62.27 -37.96 37.35
CA GLU A 202 -62.63 -37.94 38.77
C GLU A 202 -64.14 -37.76 38.97
N GLU A 203 -64.76 -36.85 38.21
CA GLU A 203 -66.21 -36.63 38.21
C GLU A 203 -66.98 -37.88 37.76
N ALA A 204 -66.55 -38.51 36.66
CA ALA A 204 -67.16 -39.75 36.17
C ALA A 204 -67.04 -40.89 37.21
N MET A 205 -65.86 -41.05 37.81
CA MET A 205 -65.62 -42.08 38.83
C MET A 205 -66.45 -41.85 40.09
N LYS A 206 -66.65 -40.59 40.49
CA LYS A 206 -67.52 -40.24 41.62
C LYS A 206 -68.98 -40.61 41.33
N CYS A 207 -69.50 -40.30 40.13
CA CYS A 207 -70.84 -40.70 39.71
C CYS A 207 -71.03 -42.23 39.73
N GLU A 208 -70.05 -42.99 39.21
CA GLU A 208 -70.09 -44.46 39.24
C GLU A 208 -70.07 -45.00 40.68
N LEU A 209 -69.23 -44.42 41.56
CA LEU A 209 -69.19 -44.80 42.97
C LEU A 209 -70.51 -44.53 43.68
N ASP A 210 -71.15 -43.39 43.42
CA ASP A 210 -72.46 -43.04 43.98
C ASP A 210 -73.54 -44.01 43.48
N ASN A 211 -73.52 -44.39 42.20
CA ASN A 211 -74.44 -45.39 41.64
C ASN A 211 -74.26 -46.77 42.30
N VAL A 212 -73.02 -47.23 42.48
CA VAL A 212 -72.73 -48.50 43.17
C VAL A 212 -73.17 -48.46 44.63
N THR A 213 -72.97 -47.33 45.31
CA THR A 213 -73.43 -47.12 46.69
C THR A 213 -74.95 -47.25 46.79
N ARG A 214 -75.70 -46.56 45.92
CA ARG A 214 -77.18 -46.65 45.86
C ARG A 214 -77.68 -48.07 45.61
N LEU A 215 -77.10 -48.78 44.64
CA LEU A 215 -77.45 -50.18 44.35
C LEU A 215 -77.21 -51.11 45.54
N HIS A 216 -76.16 -50.84 46.33
CA HIS A 216 -75.91 -51.59 47.56
C HIS A 216 -76.93 -51.28 48.65
N GLU A 217 -77.27 -50.01 48.86
CA GLU A 217 -78.31 -49.57 49.82
C GLU A 217 -79.68 -50.20 49.49
N ASP A 218 -80.06 -50.22 48.22
CA ASP A 218 -81.31 -50.85 47.74
C ASP A 218 -81.33 -52.37 48.00
N LYS A 219 -80.20 -53.07 47.78
CA LYS A 219 -80.10 -54.51 48.09
C LYS A 219 -80.23 -54.79 49.59
N TYR A 220 -79.67 -53.94 50.45
CA TYR A 220 -79.76 -54.11 51.90
C TYR A 220 -81.18 -53.85 52.44
N THR A 221 -81.92 -52.90 51.86
CA THR A 221 -83.32 -52.60 52.24
C THR A 221 -84.31 -53.69 51.77
N LEU A 222 -84.05 -54.34 50.64
CA LEU A 222 -84.84 -55.51 50.21
C LEU A 222 -84.57 -56.75 51.07
N SER A 223 -83.33 -56.96 51.50
CA SER A 223 -82.92 -58.14 52.30
C SER A 223 -83.35 -58.09 53.77
N SER A 224 -83.75 -56.92 54.30
CA SER A 224 -84.30 -56.79 55.66
C SER A 224 -85.81 -57.10 55.74
N SER A 225 -86.48 -57.31 54.60
CA SER A 225 -87.90 -57.64 54.54
C SER A 225 -88.22 -59.14 54.40
N SER A 226 -87.21 -59.99 54.23
CA SER A 226 -87.38 -61.44 54.12
C SER A 226 -86.28 -62.21 54.87
N SER A 227 -86.70 -63.06 55.81
CA SER A 227 -85.94 -64.06 56.58
C SER A 227 -85.40 -63.63 57.96
N SER A 228 -86.17 -64.04 58.96
CA SER A 228 -85.70 -64.46 60.27
C SER A 228 -84.68 -65.60 60.15
N THR A 229 -83.69 -65.56 61.04
CA THR A 229 -82.72 -66.63 61.41
C THR A 229 -81.61 -66.96 60.41
N GLY A 230 -80.38 -66.52 60.71
CA GLY A 230 -79.15 -67.02 60.08
C GLY A 230 -77.99 -66.02 60.15
N ARG A 231 -76.88 -66.40 60.80
CA ARG A 231 -75.70 -65.58 61.12
C ARG A 231 -75.16 -64.80 59.91
N LYS A 232 -75.05 -63.47 60.06
CA LYS A 232 -74.46 -62.56 59.07
C LYS A 232 -72.94 -62.47 59.23
N PRO A 233 -72.13 -62.64 58.17
CA PRO A 233 -70.71 -62.33 58.20
C PRO A 233 -70.50 -60.81 58.15
N LYS A 234 -69.72 -60.28 59.10
CA LYS A 234 -69.20 -58.91 59.07
C LYS A 234 -68.15 -58.81 57.96
N LEU A 235 -68.56 -58.47 56.74
CA LEU A 235 -67.66 -57.95 55.73
C LEU A 235 -67.60 -56.43 55.91
N THR A 236 -66.49 -55.98 56.48
CA THR A 236 -66.19 -54.59 56.80
C THR A 236 -66.10 -53.80 55.51
N ILE A 237 -67.10 -52.94 55.25
CA ILE A 237 -67.20 -52.06 54.07
C ILE A 237 -65.94 -51.21 53.83
N CYS A 238 -65.09 -51.01 54.85
CA CYS A 238 -63.80 -50.34 54.72
C CYS A 238 -62.84 -50.99 53.71
N THR A 239 -62.84 -52.33 53.55
CA THR A 239 -61.80 -53.02 52.76
C THR A 239 -61.96 -52.84 51.25
N ILE A 240 -63.19 -52.62 50.75
CA ILE A 240 -63.44 -52.44 49.31
C ILE A 240 -63.04 -51.03 48.85
N ARG A 241 -63.25 -50.01 49.70
CA ARG A 241 -62.87 -48.62 49.40
C ARG A 241 -61.35 -48.45 49.32
N GLU A 242 -60.60 -49.15 50.16
CA GLU A 242 -59.12 -49.13 50.15
C GLU A 242 -58.54 -49.84 48.92
N LEU A 243 -59.12 -50.97 48.50
CA LEU A 243 -58.64 -51.72 47.32
C LEU A 243 -58.89 -50.98 46.00
N LEU A 244 -59.98 -50.21 45.89
CA LEU A 244 -60.25 -49.39 44.71
C LEU A 244 -59.28 -48.20 44.62
N ASN A 245 -59.02 -47.50 45.73
CA ASN A 245 -58.06 -46.39 45.77
C ASN A 245 -56.63 -46.81 45.41
N PHE A 246 -56.21 -48.03 45.77
CA PHE A 246 -54.87 -48.54 45.44
C PHE A 246 -54.70 -48.81 43.93
N ARG A 247 -55.76 -49.29 43.26
CA ARG A 247 -55.69 -49.66 41.83
C ARG A 247 -55.65 -48.44 40.90
N ILE A 248 -56.26 -47.34 41.30
CA ILE A 248 -56.30 -46.07 40.54
C ILE A 248 -54.93 -45.41 40.54
N ASN A 249 -54.26 -45.34 41.70
CA ASN A 249 -52.93 -44.75 41.81
C ASN A 249 -51.84 -45.58 41.11
N GLY A 250 -51.97 -46.92 41.09
CA GLY A 250 -51.02 -47.80 40.41
C GLY A 250 -51.06 -47.72 38.88
N ALA A 251 -52.23 -47.44 38.28
CA ALA A 251 -52.36 -47.39 36.82
C ALA A 251 -51.78 -46.09 36.22
N LEU A 252 -51.91 -44.96 36.93
CA LEU A 252 -51.46 -43.63 36.48
C LEU A 252 -49.93 -43.48 36.44
N TYR A 253 -49.20 -44.19 37.30
CA TYR A 253 -47.73 -44.12 37.33
C TYR A 253 -47.01 -44.97 36.26
N SER A 254 -47.71 -45.89 35.59
CA SER A 254 -47.07 -46.85 34.67
C SER A 254 -46.87 -46.36 33.22
N LYS A 255 -47.46 -45.23 32.83
CA LYS A 255 -47.46 -44.75 31.42
C LYS A 255 -46.60 -43.52 31.13
N THR A 256 -45.99 -42.86 32.11
CA THR A 256 -45.35 -41.54 31.93
C THR A 256 -43.83 -41.55 31.67
N LEU A 257 -43.21 -42.70 31.39
CA LEU A 257 -41.75 -42.79 31.16
C LEU A 257 -41.39 -43.46 29.82
N SER A 258 -41.96 -42.98 28.72
CA SER A 258 -41.38 -43.20 27.39
C SER A 258 -40.63 -41.93 26.98
N LYS A 259 -39.31 -41.90 27.19
CA LYS A 259 -38.44 -40.79 26.81
C LYS A 259 -38.61 -40.47 25.30
N PRO A 260 -38.70 -39.19 24.90
CA PRO A 260 -38.73 -38.84 23.49
C PRO A 260 -37.41 -39.25 22.83
N LYS A 261 -37.51 -40.01 21.73
CA LYS A 261 -36.37 -40.33 20.87
C LYS A 261 -35.86 -39.03 20.27
N THR A 262 -34.64 -38.64 20.61
CA THR A 262 -33.93 -37.54 19.97
C THR A 262 -33.65 -37.90 18.51
N LEU A 263 -34.37 -37.25 17.59
CA LEU A 263 -34.06 -37.26 16.17
C LEU A 263 -32.79 -36.43 15.96
N LYS A 264 -31.66 -37.13 15.77
CA LYS A 264 -30.42 -36.52 15.27
C LYS A 264 -30.61 -36.21 13.79
N TYR A 265 -30.74 -34.94 13.45
CA TYR A 265 -30.55 -34.48 12.07
C TYR A 265 -29.05 -34.29 11.84
N GLU A 266 -28.44 -35.17 11.06
CA GLU A 266 -27.13 -34.94 10.47
C GLU A 266 -27.30 -33.95 9.31
N LEU A 267 -26.81 -32.72 9.49
CA LEU A 267 -26.62 -31.76 8.41
C LEU A 267 -25.31 -32.13 7.68
N LYS A 268 -25.43 -32.52 6.41
CA LYS A 268 -24.34 -32.62 5.44
C LYS A 268 -24.13 -31.30 4.72
#